data_AF-A0A660YS56-F1
#
_entry.id   AF-A0A660YS56-F1
#
_cell.length_a   1.000
_cell.length_b   1.000
_cell.length_c   1.000
_cell.angle_alpha   90.00
_cell.angle_beta   90.00
_cell.angle_gamma   90.00
#
_symmetry.space_group_name_H-M   'P 1'
#
loop_
_entity.id
_entity.type
_entity.pdbx_description
1 polymer ?
#
loop_
_entity_poly.entity_id
_entity_poly.type
_entity_poly.pdbx_seq_one_letter_code
_entity_poly.pdbx_strand_id
1 'polypeptide(L)'
;MLIRDQDALEYHSQGRKGKIEVISSKPCISQRDLSMAYTPGVAAPCRVINENPDEVFNYTARGNLVAVVSNCTAVLGLGDIGPIAGKPVMEGKGVLFKRFADIDVFDLEIASKDPDDVVKVVKFLEPTFGGINLEDIKAPECFYIEEQLRQQMNIPVFHDDQHGTAIISGAALLNALELAGKKIEDVRVVFNGAGAAGIACARYYVSLGVKKENIIMCDTKGVIYKGRKEKMNRFKEEFAAETDCRTLADALKGADVFTGLSGPNCVTKEMVRSMADNPIIFAMANPDPEISYEDAKAARPDAIIATGRSDCPNQVNNVLCFPFIFRGALDVRARAINEEMKLAATRALADLAKEDIPDSVLKAYGESYLSFGRDYILPKPLDPRVLLWEAPAVAKAAMETGVARIQIDLDKYREHLEILLGKSREIMRVIINKAKAAPKRIVFPEGEESKILRASQIILDEKIAVPILLG
;
A
#
# COMPACT_ATOMS: atom_id res chain seq x y z
N MET A 1 -2.23 14.86 -16.95
CA MET A 1 -1.91 16.28 -16.68
C MET A 1 -0.40 16.36 -16.46
N LEU A 2 0.33 17.19 -17.22
CA LEU A 2 1.77 17.40 -16.99
C LEU A 2 1.95 18.32 -15.78
N ILE A 3 2.71 17.89 -14.78
CA ILE A 3 3.09 18.71 -13.60
C ILE A 3 4.52 19.20 -13.86
N ARG A 4 4.75 20.52 -13.84
CA ARG A 4 6.10 21.09 -13.99
C ARG A 4 6.77 21.21 -12.62
N ASP A 5 8.09 21.16 -12.58
CA ASP A 5 8.86 21.32 -11.33
C ASP A 5 8.47 22.59 -10.56
N GLN A 6 8.24 23.70 -11.28
CA GLN A 6 7.82 24.96 -10.68
C GLN A 6 6.46 24.84 -9.97
N ASP A 7 5.52 24.09 -10.53
CA ASP A 7 4.20 23.86 -9.90
C ASP A 7 4.36 23.10 -8.57
N ALA A 8 5.26 22.11 -8.53
CA ALA A 8 5.57 21.35 -7.32
C ALA A 8 6.30 22.20 -6.26
N LEU A 9 7.26 23.05 -6.66
CA LEU A 9 7.95 23.97 -5.74
C LEU A 9 7.00 25.02 -5.15
N GLU A 10 6.09 25.55 -5.97
CA GLU A 10 5.04 26.47 -5.53
C GLU A 10 4.09 25.79 -4.53
N TYR A 11 3.65 24.57 -4.81
CA TYR A 11 2.82 23.78 -3.90
C TYR A 11 3.42 23.62 -2.50
N HIS A 12 4.75 23.48 -2.38
CA HIS A 12 5.43 23.34 -1.08
C HIS A 12 5.76 24.67 -0.39
N SER A 13 5.81 25.78 -1.13
CA SER A 13 6.31 27.07 -0.63
C SER A 13 5.22 28.12 -0.39
N GLN A 14 4.09 28.04 -1.09
CA GLN A 14 2.99 28.99 -0.98
C GLN A 14 2.14 28.76 0.29
N GLY A 15 1.69 29.86 0.90
CA GLY A 15 0.89 29.80 2.13
C GLY A 15 1.72 29.31 3.33
N ARG A 16 1.25 28.25 3.98
CA ARG A 16 2.02 27.56 5.03
C ARG A 16 3.01 26.62 4.35
N LYS A 17 4.30 26.83 4.60
CA LYS A 17 5.39 26.02 4.03
C LYS A 17 5.32 24.57 4.51
N GLY A 18 5.71 23.65 3.65
CA GLY A 18 5.59 22.20 3.91
C GLY A 18 4.15 21.72 3.75
N LYS A 19 3.89 20.47 4.10
CA LYS A 19 2.60 19.81 3.85
C LYS A 19 1.87 19.37 5.10
N ILE A 20 2.44 19.61 6.28
CA ILE A 20 1.93 19.12 7.56
C ILE A 20 1.79 20.24 8.59
N GLU A 21 0.89 20.02 9.54
CA GLU A 21 0.72 20.87 10.72
C GLU A 21 0.23 20.05 11.92
N VAL A 22 0.54 20.51 13.13
CA VAL A 22 0.01 19.94 14.38
C VAL A 22 -1.17 20.80 14.84
N ILE A 23 -2.34 20.17 14.95
CA ILE A 23 -3.59 20.83 15.37
C ILE A 23 -4.10 20.15 16.64
N SER A 24 -4.59 20.94 17.61
CA SER A 24 -5.27 20.39 18.78
C SER A 24 -6.56 19.70 18.40
N SER A 25 -6.76 18.46 18.86
CA SER A 25 -8.02 17.72 18.69
C SER A 25 -9.09 18.09 19.72
N LYS A 26 -8.73 18.85 20.76
CA LYS A 26 -9.64 19.29 21.84
C LYS A 26 -9.72 20.83 21.90
N PRO A 27 -10.85 21.39 22.35
CA PRO A 27 -10.97 22.83 22.60
C PRO A 27 -9.87 23.34 23.53
N CYS A 28 -9.45 24.59 23.33
CA CYS A 28 -8.45 25.27 24.16
C CYS A 28 -8.77 26.77 24.24
N ILE A 29 -10.05 27.10 24.47
CA ILE A 29 -10.55 28.49 24.39
C ILE A 29 -10.93 29.06 25.76
N SER A 30 -11.11 28.22 26.78
CA SER A 30 -11.47 28.62 28.13
C SER A 30 -10.42 28.21 29.17
N GLN A 31 -10.46 28.84 30.35
CA GLN A 31 -9.64 28.42 31.49
C GLN A 31 -9.88 26.96 31.87
N ARG A 32 -11.14 26.49 31.75
CA ARG A 32 -11.50 25.09 31.98
C ARG A 32 -10.81 24.19 30.97
N ASP A 33 -10.83 24.54 29.68
CA ASP A 33 -10.17 23.75 28.64
C ASP A 33 -8.66 23.64 28.89
N LEU A 34 -8.00 24.76 29.22
CA LEU A 34 -6.58 24.78 29.58
C LEU A 34 -6.27 23.90 30.80
N SER A 35 -7.12 23.95 31.82
CA SER A 35 -6.98 23.15 33.05
C SER A 35 -7.19 21.65 32.80
N MET A 36 -7.95 21.29 31.76
CA MET A 36 -8.16 19.90 31.34
C MET A 36 -7.05 19.40 30.42
N ALA A 37 -6.59 20.24 29.49
CA ALA A 37 -5.53 19.93 28.53
C ALA A 37 -4.15 19.85 29.20
N TYR A 38 -3.93 20.63 30.26
CA TYR A 38 -2.68 20.68 31.00
C TYR A 38 -2.93 20.62 32.51
N THR A 39 -2.17 21.36 33.31
CA THR A 39 -2.28 21.32 34.76
C THR A 39 -3.55 22.02 35.26
N PRO A 40 -4.23 21.48 36.27
CA PRO A 40 -3.91 20.22 36.99
C PRO A 40 -4.50 18.95 36.35
N GLY A 41 -5.41 19.05 35.38
CA GLY A 41 -6.22 17.95 34.86
C GLY A 41 -5.43 16.81 34.19
N VAL A 42 -4.35 17.14 33.48
CA VAL A 42 -3.47 16.16 32.80
C VAL A 42 -2.85 15.13 33.75
N ALA A 43 -2.77 15.43 35.05
CA ALA A 43 -2.27 14.47 36.03
C ALA A 43 -3.17 13.23 36.16
N ALA A 44 -4.47 13.34 35.89
CA ALA A 44 -5.41 12.21 35.99
C ALA A 44 -5.08 11.08 34.99
N PRO A 45 -5.02 11.33 33.65
CA PRO A 45 -4.62 10.27 32.71
C PRO A 45 -3.19 9.77 32.96
N CYS A 46 -2.24 10.62 33.40
CA CYS A 46 -0.89 10.16 33.74
C CYS A 46 -0.89 9.12 34.87
N ARG A 47 -1.68 9.31 35.93
CA ARG A 47 -1.78 8.33 37.03
C ARG A 47 -2.42 7.03 36.56
N VAL A 48 -3.48 7.11 35.76
CA VAL A 48 -4.16 5.92 35.21
C VAL A 48 -3.22 5.12 34.31
N ILE A 49 -2.45 5.78 33.44
CA ILE A 49 -1.46 5.11 32.58
C ILE A 49 -0.30 4.52 33.42
N ASN A 50 0.11 5.19 34.49
CA ASN A 50 1.14 4.67 35.40
C ASN A 50 0.68 3.40 36.14
N GLU A 51 -0.61 3.28 36.46
CA GLU A 51 -1.20 2.09 37.07
C GLU A 51 -1.44 0.97 36.04
N ASN A 52 -1.93 1.31 34.84
CA ASN A 52 -2.12 0.38 33.73
C ASN A 52 -1.59 0.98 32.41
N PRO A 53 -0.38 0.56 31.95
CA PRO A 53 0.21 1.10 30.74
C PRO A 53 -0.63 0.96 29.46
N ASP A 54 -1.57 0.00 29.38
CA ASP A 54 -2.42 -0.16 28.19
C ASP A 54 -3.44 0.97 28.02
N GLU A 55 -3.74 1.72 29.09
CA GLU A 55 -4.62 2.89 29.05
C GLU A 55 -4.04 4.04 28.22
N VAL A 56 -2.77 3.96 27.84
CA VAL A 56 -2.14 4.91 26.90
C VAL A 56 -2.92 5.00 25.58
N PHE A 57 -3.54 3.92 25.14
CA PHE A 57 -4.36 3.88 23.92
C PHE A 57 -5.72 4.57 24.07
N ASN A 58 -6.18 4.79 25.30
CA ASN A 58 -7.47 5.44 25.58
C ASN A 58 -7.30 6.96 25.82
N TYR A 59 -6.16 7.36 26.41
CA TYR A 59 -5.95 8.74 26.86
C TYR A 59 -4.92 9.53 26.06
N THR A 60 -4.32 8.93 25.02
CA THR A 60 -3.33 9.61 24.18
C THR A 60 -3.56 9.34 22.70
N ALA A 61 -2.89 10.11 21.84
CA ALA A 61 -2.92 9.88 20.39
C ALA A 61 -2.16 8.62 19.95
N ARG A 62 -1.43 7.92 20.85
CA ARG A 62 -0.59 6.76 20.51
C ARG A 62 -1.32 5.73 19.63
N GLY A 63 -2.59 5.45 19.93
CA GLY A 63 -3.37 4.46 19.16
C GLY A 63 -3.64 4.81 17.70
N ASN A 64 -3.45 6.07 17.31
CA ASN A 64 -3.66 6.55 15.94
C ASN A 64 -2.40 7.16 15.31
N LEU A 65 -1.28 7.16 16.04
CA LEU A 65 -0.06 7.88 15.66
C LEU A 65 0.99 6.91 15.10
N VAL A 66 1.43 7.15 13.87
CA VAL A 66 2.50 6.39 13.20
C VAL A 66 3.74 7.26 13.03
N ALA A 67 4.93 6.69 13.23
CA ALA A 67 6.17 7.32 12.82
C ALA A 67 6.50 6.91 11.39
N VAL A 68 6.69 7.88 10.49
CA VAL A 68 7.36 7.63 9.20
C VAL A 68 8.84 7.88 9.41
N VAL A 69 9.63 6.81 9.47
CA VAL A 69 11.06 6.87 9.80
C VAL A 69 11.90 6.62 8.56
N SER A 70 12.87 7.50 8.32
CA SER A 70 13.85 7.34 7.26
C SER A 70 15.21 7.87 7.68
N ASN A 71 16.29 7.33 7.11
CA ASN A 71 17.59 8.02 7.08
C ASN A 71 17.90 8.60 5.69
N CYS A 72 16.94 8.51 4.77
CA CYS A 72 16.93 9.08 3.43
C CYS A 72 18.14 8.66 2.59
N THR A 73 18.53 7.39 2.71
CA THR A 73 19.65 6.79 1.96
C THR A 73 19.21 6.16 0.64
N ALA A 74 17.91 6.06 0.37
CA ALA A 74 17.35 5.54 -0.88
C ALA A 74 16.06 6.28 -1.27
N VAL A 75 16.07 7.61 -1.30
CA VAL A 75 14.88 8.41 -1.58
C VAL A 75 14.48 8.30 -3.04
N LEU A 76 13.35 7.65 -3.32
CA LEU A 76 12.82 7.46 -4.68
C LEU A 76 13.91 6.92 -5.65
N GLY A 77 14.01 7.49 -6.86
CA GLY A 77 15.11 7.26 -7.80
C GLY A 77 16.33 8.16 -7.57
N LEU A 78 16.35 9.00 -6.53
CA LEU A 78 17.41 9.99 -6.27
C LEU A 78 18.56 9.42 -5.43
N GLY A 79 18.33 8.33 -4.72
CA GLY A 79 19.32 7.66 -3.90
C GLY A 79 19.59 8.35 -2.56
N ASP A 80 20.85 8.38 -2.13
CA ASP A 80 21.28 8.93 -0.84
C ASP A 80 21.42 10.45 -0.92
N ILE A 81 20.32 11.16 -0.68
CA ILE A 81 20.26 12.63 -0.65
C ILE A 81 20.26 13.19 0.79
N GLY A 82 20.20 12.30 1.79
CA GLY A 82 20.25 12.65 3.20
C GLY A 82 18.92 13.17 3.77
N PRO A 83 18.80 13.21 5.12
CA PRO A 83 17.55 13.42 5.83
C PRO A 83 16.86 14.75 5.51
N ILE A 84 17.63 15.83 5.36
CA ILE A 84 17.07 17.17 5.09
C ILE A 84 16.43 17.22 3.70
N ALA A 85 17.07 16.64 2.69
CA ALA A 85 16.55 16.66 1.32
C ALA A 85 15.40 15.66 1.11
N GLY A 86 15.36 14.58 1.89
CA GLY A 86 14.26 13.60 1.88
C GLY A 86 12.99 14.06 2.59
N LYS A 87 13.07 15.11 3.43
CA LYS A 87 11.95 15.63 4.23
C LYS A 87 10.64 15.83 3.46
N PRO A 88 10.61 16.43 2.25
CA PRO A 88 9.37 16.57 1.49
C PRO A 88 8.70 15.21 1.19
N VAL A 89 9.47 14.14 0.97
CA VAL A 89 8.88 12.81 0.70
C VAL A 89 8.20 12.27 1.96
N MET A 90 8.84 12.41 3.12
CA MET A 90 8.32 11.94 4.41
C MET A 90 7.05 12.70 4.83
N GLU A 91 7.03 14.03 4.69
CA GLU A 91 5.81 14.82 4.88
C GLU A 91 4.69 14.35 3.93
N GLY A 92 5.05 14.00 2.70
CA GLY A 92 4.12 13.44 1.70
C GLY A 92 3.48 12.16 2.18
N LYS A 93 4.25 11.23 2.76
CA LYS A 93 3.70 10.00 3.36
C LYS A 93 2.73 10.30 4.48
N GLY A 94 3.04 11.29 5.34
CA GLY A 94 2.13 11.77 6.37
C GLY A 94 0.78 12.25 5.82
N VAL A 95 0.79 13.04 4.74
CA VAL A 95 -0.44 13.48 4.05
C VAL A 95 -1.25 12.29 3.56
N LEU A 96 -0.61 11.26 2.99
CA LEU A 96 -1.31 10.08 2.46
C LEU A 96 -1.93 9.24 3.58
N PHE A 97 -1.20 8.96 4.66
CA PHE A 97 -1.74 8.30 5.86
C PHE A 97 -2.99 9.01 6.38
N LYS A 98 -2.91 10.33 6.54
CA LYS A 98 -4.02 11.13 7.05
C LYS A 98 -5.20 11.15 6.08
N ARG A 99 -4.94 11.35 4.79
CA ARG A 99 -5.99 11.50 3.77
C ARG A 99 -6.78 10.22 3.53
N PHE A 100 -6.10 9.07 3.51
CA PHE A 100 -6.70 7.80 3.09
C PHE A 100 -7.18 6.94 4.25
N ALA A 101 -6.59 7.08 5.43
CA ALA A 101 -6.87 6.21 6.58
C ALA A 101 -7.10 6.96 7.91
N ASP A 102 -7.14 8.29 7.90
CA ASP A 102 -7.24 9.14 9.10
C ASP A 102 -6.17 8.82 10.16
N ILE A 103 -4.96 8.46 9.72
CA ILE A 103 -3.83 8.15 10.60
C ILE A 103 -2.99 9.42 10.78
N ASP A 104 -2.70 9.75 12.04
CA ASP A 104 -1.82 10.86 12.37
C ASP A 104 -0.36 10.41 12.25
N VAL A 105 0.51 11.29 11.74
CA VAL A 105 1.89 10.95 11.45
C VAL A 105 2.84 12.01 11.97
N PHE A 106 3.96 11.55 12.56
CA PHE A 106 5.19 12.32 12.58
C PHE A 106 6.23 11.67 11.67
N ASP A 107 6.78 12.45 10.76
CA ASP A 107 7.98 12.14 10.01
C ASP A 107 9.23 12.33 10.88
N LEU A 108 10.13 11.34 10.85
CA LEU A 108 11.35 11.30 11.63
C LEU A 108 12.54 10.97 10.71
N GLU A 109 13.22 12.02 10.23
CA GLU A 109 14.43 11.87 9.44
C GLU A 109 15.68 11.77 10.32
N ILE A 110 16.27 10.56 10.40
CA ILE A 110 17.41 10.25 11.26
C ILE A 110 18.72 10.58 10.53
N ALA A 111 19.51 11.48 11.10
CA ALA A 111 20.82 11.87 10.59
C ALA A 111 21.95 10.89 10.97
N SER A 112 21.73 9.60 10.79
CA SER A 112 22.77 8.56 10.91
C SER A 112 22.66 7.53 9.79
N LYS A 113 23.81 7.14 9.24
CA LYS A 113 23.93 6.04 8.27
C LYS A 113 24.25 4.71 8.93
N ASP A 114 24.55 4.71 10.24
CA ASP A 114 24.73 3.49 11.00
C ASP A 114 23.35 2.86 11.28
N PRO A 115 23.08 1.63 10.80
CA PRO A 115 21.81 0.98 11.06
C PRO A 115 21.53 0.75 12.54
N ASP A 116 22.55 0.57 13.40
CA ASP A 116 22.34 0.39 14.84
C ASP A 116 21.84 1.67 15.51
N ASP A 117 22.27 2.83 15.03
CA ASP A 117 21.75 4.12 15.51
C ASP A 117 20.28 4.29 15.16
N VAL A 118 19.90 3.94 13.91
CA VAL A 118 18.51 3.96 13.46
C VAL A 118 17.66 3.05 14.35
N VAL A 119 18.09 1.81 14.58
CA VAL A 119 17.38 0.85 15.43
C VAL A 119 17.22 1.39 16.86
N LYS A 120 18.30 1.93 17.47
CA LYS A 120 18.27 2.48 18.83
C LYS A 120 17.30 3.65 18.96
N VAL A 121 17.36 4.61 18.05
CA VAL A 121 16.50 5.81 18.08
C VAL A 121 15.03 5.41 17.96
N VAL A 122 14.69 4.57 16.99
CA VAL A 122 13.30 4.12 16.78
C VAL A 122 12.79 3.34 17.99
N LYS A 123 13.60 2.44 18.54
CA LYS A 123 13.24 1.67 19.74
C LYS A 123 12.98 2.57 20.94
N PHE A 124 13.83 3.58 21.18
CA PHE A 124 13.62 4.51 22.30
C PHE A 124 12.38 5.37 22.15
N LEU A 125 11.90 5.58 20.92
CA LEU A 125 10.68 6.30 20.63
C LEU A 125 9.42 5.41 20.60
N GLU A 126 9.54 4.09 20.81
CA GLU A 126 8.40 3.18 20.90
C GLU A 126 7.28 3.68 21.83
N PRO A 127 7.53 4.32 23.00
CA PRO A 127 6.48 4.85 23.88
C PRO A 127 5.59 5.96 23.28
N THR A 128 5.98 6.56 22.16
CA THR A 128 5.20 7.62 21.49
C THR A 128 4.22 7.06 20.46
N PHE A 129 4.61 6.01 19.73
CA PHE A 129 3.94 5.59 18.50
C PHE A 129 3.10 4.32 18.66
N GLY A 130 2.02 4.22 17.89
CA GLY A 130 1.22 3.01 17.72
C GLY A 130 1.76 2.09 16.62
N GLY A 131 2.58 2.61 15.71
CA GLY A 131 3.25 1.85 14.66
C GLY A 131 4.40 2.62 14.03
N ILE A 132 5.30 1.90 13.35
CA ILE A 132 6.49 2.44 12.67
C ILE A 132 6.44 2.06 11.19
N ASN A 133 6.41 3.06 10.31
CA ASN A 133 6.59 2.90 8.87
C ASN A 133 8.03 3.28 8.50
N LEU A 134 8.86 2.31 8.12
CA LEU A 134 10.19 2.53 7.58
C LEU A 134 10.11 2.88 6.09
N GLU A 135 10.85 3.90 5.67
CA GLU A 135 10.77 4.47 4.32
C GLU A 135 12.15 4.89 3.79
N ASP A 136 12.42 4.67 2.50
CA ASP A 136 13.59 5.21 1.78
C ASP A 136 14.95 4.89 2.46
N ILE A 137 15.09 3.67 2.99
CA ILE A 137 16.32 3.15 3.58
C ILE A 137 16.97 2.16 2.60
N LYS A 138 18.25 2.38 2.27
CA LYS A 138 18.96 1.55 1.29
C LYS A 138 19.11 0.09 1.74
N ALA A 139 19.19 -0.80 0.77
CA ALA A 139 19.62 -2.19 0.99
C ALA A 139 21.16 -2.31 0.99
N PRO A 140 21.74 -3.24 1.78
CA PRO A 140 21.07 -4.26 2.61
C PRO A 140 20.65 -3.81 4.02
N GLU A 141 20.96 -2.58 4.43
CA GLU A 141 20.76 -2.10 5.81
C GLU A 141 19.29 -2.09 6.23
N CYS A 142 18.37 -1.75 5.32
CA CYS A 142 16.92 -1.79 5.59
C CYS A 142 16.42 -3.15 6.11
N PHE A 143 16.96 -4.26 5.58
CA PHE A 143 16.58 -5.60 6.02
C PHE A 143 16.98 -5.84 7.48
N TYR A 144 18.19 -5.43 7.86
CA TYR A 144 18.68 -5.56 9.22
C TYR A 144 17.89 -4.67 10.18
N ILE A 145 17.66 -3.41 9.81
CA ILE A 145 16.90 -2.45 10.62
C ILE A 145 15.49 -2.98 10.89
N GLU A 146 14.78 -3.43 9.85
CA GLU A 146 13.44 -3.98 10.00
C GLU A 146 13.43 -5.26 10.87
N GLU A 147 14.35 -6.19 10.61
CA GLU A 147 14.48 -7.43 11.37
C GLU A 147 14.70 -7.14 12.86
N GLN A 148 15.62 -6.23 13.20
CA GLN A 148 15.90 -5.85 14.58
C GLN A 148 14.71 -5.16 15.25
N LEU A 149 14.06 -4.22 14.57
CA LEU A 149 12.92 -3.51 15.14
C LEU A 149 11.72 -4.43 15.36
N ARG A 150 11.42 -5.33 14.42
CA ARG A 150 10.34 -6.32 14.57
C ARG A 150 10.59 -7.30 15.72
N GLN A 151 11.86 -7.63 16.01
CA GLN A 151 12.21 -8.51 17.14
C GLN A 151 12.18 -7.80 18.49
N GLN A 152 12.46 -6.50 18.52
CA GLN A 152 12.71 -5.76 19.75
C GLN A 152 11.54 -4.89 20.22
N MET A 153 10.57 -4.60 19.34
CA MET A 153 9.44 -3.72 19.63
C MET A 153 8.13 -4.49 19.80
N ASN A 154 7.17 -3.88 20.50
CA ASN A 154 5.83 -4.43 20.71
C ASN A 154 4.75 -3.72 19.87
N ILE A 155 5.14 -2.96 18.84
CA ILE A 155 4.23 -2.29 17.91
C ILE A 155 4.54 -2.70 16.48
N PRO A 156 3.57 -2.62 15.55
CA PRO A 156 3.80 -2.97 14.15
C PRO A 156 4.91 -2.10 13.55
N VAL A 157 5.90 -2.78 12.97
CA VAL A 157 6.96 -2.19 12.16
C VAL A 157 6.77 -2.71 10.74
N PHE A 158 6.70 -1.81 9.77
CA PHE A 158 6.47 -2.12 8.37
C PHE A 158 7.39 -1.28 7.51
N HIS A 159 8.10 -1.91 6.58
CA HIS A 159 8.88 -1.18 5.58
C HIS A 159 8.11 -1.11 4.27
N ASP A 160 7.70 0.09 3.87
CA ASP A 160 6.78 0.27 2.74
C ASP A 160 7.41 -0.12 1.40
N ASP A 161 8.65 0.33 1.13
CA ASP A 161 9.36 -0.02 -0.12
C ASP A 161 9.55 -1.53 -0.32
N GLN A 162 9.60 -2.30 0.77
CA GLN A 162 9.71 -3.74 0.74
C GLN A 162 8.34 -4.40 0.62
N HIS A 163 7.52 -4.25 1.67
CA HIS A 163 6.30 -5.03 1.83
C HIS A 163 5.10 -4.40 1.13
N GLY A 164 5.01 -3.07 1.09
CA GLY A 164 3.95 -2.36 0.37
C GLY A 164 4.01 -2.68 -1.12
N THR A 165 5.21 -2.56 -1.71
CA THR A 165 5.47 -2.96 -3.10
C THR A 165 5.13 -4.43 -3.34
N ALA A 166 5.51 -5.33 -2.44
CA ALA A 166 5.25 -6.76 -2.56
C ALA A 166 3.75 -7.09 -2.50
N ILE A 167 2.99 -6.47 -1.60
CA ILE A 167 1.55 -6.71 -1.42
C ILE A 167 0.77 -6.30 -2.67
N ILE A 168 1.05 -5.12 -3.22
CA ILE A 168 0.31 -4.57 -4.36
C ILE A 168 0.71 -5.26 -5.65
N SER A 169 2.01 -5.49 -5.87
CA SER A 169 2.47 -6.29 -7.02
C SER A 169 1.95 -7.73 -6.94
N GLY A 170 1.85 -8.31 -5.74
CA GLY A 170 1.21 -9.59 -5.51
C GLY A 170 -0.28 -9.59 -5.86
N ALA A 171 -1.03 -8.55 -5.50
CA ALA A 171 -2.44 -8.42 -5.87
C ALA A 171 -2.62 -8.29 -7.39
N ALA A 172 -1.77 -7.48 -8.03
CA ALA A 172 -1.72 -7.36 -9.49
C ALA A 172 -1.36 -8.70 -10.14
N LEU A 173 -0.41 -9.46 -9.58
CA LEU A 173 0.00 -10.76 -10.08
C LEU A 173 -1.15 -11.74 -10.09
N LEU A 174 -1.88 -11.88 -8.97
CA LEU A 174 -3.01 -12.82 -8.86
C LEU A 174 -4.06 -12.55 -9.95
N ASN A 175 -4.44 -11.28 -10.11
CA ASN A 175 -5.40 -10.87 -11.12
C ASN A 175 -4.88 -11.01 -12.55
N ALA A 176 -3.61 -10.68 -12.79
CA ALA A 176 -3.00 -10.80 -14.11
C ALA A 176 -2.83 -12.27 -14.53
N LEU A 177 -2.50 -13.17 -13.60
CA LEU A 177 -2.41 -14.62 -13.86
C LEU A 177 -3.78 -15.19 -14.23
N GLU A 178 -4.85 -14.78 -13.54
CA GLU A 178 -6.21 -15.17 -13.86
C GLU A 178 -6.59 -14.76 -15.30
N LEU A 179 -6.35 -13.49 -15.65
CA LEU A 179 -6.62 -12.96 -16.99
C LEU A 179 -5.73 -13.58 -18.09
N ALA A 180 -4.51 -13.98 -17.75
CA ALA A 180 -3.60 -14.67 -18.66
C ALA A 180 -3.87 -16.18 -18.77
N GLY A 181 -4.73 -16.74 -17.91
CA GLY A 181 -5.00 -18.18 -17.84
C GLY A 181 -3.80 -19.00 -17.36
N LYS A 182 -2.96 -18.45 -16.48
CA LYS A 182 -1.72 -19.07 -15.99
C LYS A 182 -1.85 -19.49 -14.53
N LYS A 183 -1.23 -20.61 -14.17
CA LYS A 183 -1.13 -21.08 -12.78
C LYS A 183 0.13 -20.54 -12.12
N ILE A 184 0.02 -20.07 -10.88
CA ILE A 184 1.12 -19.40 -10.18
C ILE A 184 2.32 -20.32 -9.94
N GLU A 185 2.08 -21.62 -9.77
CA GLU A 185 3.11 -22.63 -9.54
C GLU A 185 3.90 -23.03 -10.80
N ASP A 186 3.43 -22.64 -11.99
CA ASP A 186 3.99 -23.03 -13.29
C ASP A 186 4.70 -21.88 -14.00
N VAL A 187 4.50 -20.63 -13.58
CA VAL A 187 5.08 -19.46 -14.26
C VAL A 187 6.57 -19.28 -14.02
N ARG A 188 7.28 -18.87 -15.07
CA ARG A 188 8.68 -18.38 -15.00
C ARG A 188 8.70 -16.88 -14.75
N VAL A 189 9.30 -16.48 -13.63
CA VAL A 189 9.32 -15.08 -13.19
C VAL A 189 10.73 -14.52 -13.24
N VAL A 190 10.89 -13.38 -13.92
CA VAL A 190 12.16 -12.66 -13.99
C VAL A 190 12.04 -11.37 -13.20
N PHE A 191 12.83 -11.26 -12.13
CA PHE A 191 13.01 -10.01 -11.40
C PHE A 191 14.22 -9.26 -11.94
N ASN A 192 14.07 -7.98 -12.22
CA ASN A 192 15.20 -7.09 -12.49
C ASN A 192 15.28 -6.05 -11.39
N GLY A 193 16.35 -6.11 -10.60
CA GLY A 193 16.49 -5.39 -9.34
C GLY A 193 16.64 -6.35 -8.17
N ALA A 194 17.80 -6.30 -7.52
CA ALA A 194 18.13 -7.12 -6.35
C ALA A 194 18.40 -6.27 -5.10
N GLY A 195 17.63 -5.18 -4.97
CA GLY A 195 17.57 -4.32 -3.80
C GLY A 195 16.48 -4.74 -2.82
N ALA A 196 16.06 -3.81 -1.95
CA ALA A 196 15.03 -4.03 -0.92
C ALA A 196 13.73 -4.58 -1.51
N ALA A 197 13.12 -3.81 -2.41
CA ALA A 197 11.86 -4.15 -3.06
C ALA A 197 11.93 -5.46 -3.86
N GLY A 198 12.97 -5.64 -4.68
CA GLY A 198 13.11 -6.82 -5.55
C GLY A 198 13.20 -8.14 -4.78
N ILE A 199 13.99 -8.17 -3.71
CA ILE A 199 14.12 -9.36 -2.85
C ILE A 199 12.85 -9.60 -2.04
N ALA A 200 12.23 -8.54 -1.51
CA ALA A 200 10.98 -8.65 -0.76
C ALA A 200 9.83 -9.17 -1.64
N CYS A 201 9.67 -8.62 -2.85
CA CYS A 201 8.67 -9.09 -3.81
C CYS A 201 8.92 -10.53 -4.23
N ALA A 202 10.17 -10.93 -4.50
CA ALA A 202 10.49 -12.31 -4.86
C ALA A 202 10.16 -13.30 -3.73
N ARG A 203 10.49 -12.98 -2.48
CA ARG A 203 10.10 -13.80 -1.31
C ARG A 203 8.58 -13.89 -1.17
N TYR A 204 7.90 -12.77 -1.38
CA TYR A 204 6.44 -12.72 -1.27
C TYR A 204 5.74 -13.47 -2.41
N TYR A 205 6.28 -13.43 -3.63
CA TYR A 205 5.75 -14.24 -4.73
C TYR A 205 5.88 -15.73 -4.44
N VAL A 206 6.96 -16.15 -3.76
CA VAL A 206 7.09 -17.52 -3.26
C VAL A 206 6.02 -17.85 -2.22
N SER A 207 5.71 -16.94 -1.28
CA SER A 207 4.64 -17.18 -0.30
C SER A 207 3.24 -17.20 -0.93
N LEU A 208 3.05 -16.53 -2.08
CA LEU A 208 1.83 -16.62 -2.88
C LEU A 208 1.70 -17.93 -3.68
N GLY A 209 2.81 -18.64 -3.92
CA GLY A 209 2.82 -19.95 -4.59
C GLY A 209 3.75 -20.07 -5.79
N VAL A 210 4.50 -19.02 -6.16
CA VAL A 210 5.52 -19.13 -7.21
C VAL A 210 6.62 -20.06 -6.73
N LYS A 211 6.97 -21.06 -7.55
CA LYS A 211 8.09 -21.95 -7.25
C LYS A 211 9.41 -21.19 -7.30
N LYS A 212 10.23 -21.33 -6.27
CA LYS A 212 11.48 -20.60 -6.14
C LYS A 212 12.46 -20.91 -7.28
N GLU A 213 12.48 -22.15 -7.75
CA GLU A 213 13.27 -22.62 -8.89
C GLU A 213 12.86 -21.97 -10.22
N ASN A 214 11.65 -21.42 -10.32
CA ASN A 214 11.17 -20.71 -11.51
C ASN A 214 11.52 -19.21 -11.50
N ILE A 215 12.18 -18.73 -10.45
CA ILE A 215 12.56 -17.32 -10.31
C ILE A 215 14.00 -17.11 -10.80
N ILE A 216 14.19 -16.17 -11.73
CA ILE A 216 15.51 -15.66 -12.10
C ILE A 216 15.59 -14.19 -11.68
N MET A 217 16.58 -13.85 -10.87
CA MET A 217 16.82 -12.47 -10.45
C MET A 217 18.05 -11.88 -11.16
N CYS A 218 17.93 -10.64 -11.61
CA CYS A 218 18.99 -9.86 -12.22
C CYS A 218 19.33 -8.62 -11.38
N ASP A 219 20.59 -8.20 -11.44
CA ASP A 219 21.02 -6.88 -10.93
C ASP A 219 21.88 -6.16 -11.96
N THR A 220 22.53 -5.07 -11.56
CA THR A 220 23.42 -4.27 -12.44
C THR A 220 24.57 -5.04 -13.10
N LYS A 221 24.84 -6.29 -12.72
CA LYS A 221 25.88 -7.15 -13.32
C LYS A 221 25.29 -8.34 -14.08
N GLY A 222 23.97 -8.38 -14.28
CA GLY A 222 23.27 -9.46 -14.95
C GLY A 222 22.65 -10.45 -13.97
N VAL A 223 22.47 -11.69 -14.42
CA VAL A 223 21.78 -12.74 -13.66
C VAL A 223 22.52 -13.06 -12.36
N ILE A 224 21.76 -13.31 -11.29
CA ILE A 224 22.25 -13.84 -10.03
C ILE A 224 22.21 -15.37 -10.13
N TYR A 225 23.37 -15.98 -10.32
CA TYR A 225 23.52 -17.42 -10.53
C TYR A 225 24.43 -18.06 -9.48
N LYS A 226 24.28 -19.37 -9.26
CA LYS A 226 25.14 -20.13 -8.34
C LYS A 226 26.61 -20.01 -8.73
N GLY A 227 27.45 -19.59 -7.79
CA GLY A 227 28.89 -19.42 -7.99
C GLY A 227 29.32 -18.03 -8.50
N ARG A 228 28.38 -17.11 -8.74
CA ARG A 228 28.69 -15.71 -9.02
C ARG A 228 29.42 -15.08 -7.81
N LYS A 229 30.51 -14.35 -8.05
CA LYS A 229 31.28 -13.67 -6.99
C LYS A 229 31.02 -12.16 -6.89
N GLU A 230 30.62 -11.53 -7.98
CA GLU A 230 30.54 -10.06 -8.06
C GLU A 230 29.28 -9.50 -7.40
N LYS A 231 29.45 -8.55 -6.47
CA LYS A 231 28.37 -7.82 -5.77
C LYS A 231 27.30 -8.73 -5.11
N MET A 232 27.72 -9.89 -4.64
CA MET A 232 26.87 -10.82 -3.88
C MET A 232 26.79 -10.43 -2.40
N ASN A 233 25.67 -10.77 -1.78
CA ASN A 233 25.45 -10.67 -0.35
C ASN A 233 24.50 -11.81 0.09
N ARG A 234 24.34 -12.03 1.39
CA ARG A 234 23.53 -13.14 1.93
C ARG A 234 22.10 -13.21 1.38
N PHE A 235 21.50 -12.06 1.08
CA PHE A 235 20.13 -11.97 0.59
C PHE A 235 20.03 -12.30 -0.91
N LYS A 236 21.04 -11.94 -1.70
CA LYS A 236 21.13 -12.33 -3.12
C LYS A 236 21.42 -13.81 -3.30
N GLU A 237 22.24 -14.40 -2.43
CA GLU A 237 22.55 -15.84 -2.46
C GLU A 237 21.28 -16.70 -2.35
N GLU A 238 20.24 -16.20 -1.67
CA GLU A 238 18.95 -16.87 -1.56
C GLU A 238 18.31 -17.11 -2.94
N PHE A 239 18.48 -16.19 -3.89
CA PHE A 239 17.92 -16.23 -5.24
C PHE A 239 18.96 -16.52 -6.32
N ALA A 240 20.13 -17.04 -5.94
CA ALA A 240 21.13 -17.50 -6.90
C ALA A 240 20.61 -18.74 -7.62
N ALA A 241 20.25 -18.58 -8.90
CA ALA A 241 19.65 -19.63 -9.72
C ALA A 241 20.70 -20.58 -10.32
N GLU A 242 20.33 -21.84 -10.50
CA GLU A 242 21.09 -22.80 -11.31
C GLU A 242 20.68 -22.63 -12.77
N THR A 243 21.46 -21.85 -13.53
CA THR A 243 21.10 -21.47 -14.90
C THR A 243 22.33 -21.06 -15.72
N ASP A 244 22.23 -21.21 -17.04
CA ASP A 244 23.22 -20.71 -18.01
C ASP A 244 22.94 -19.27 -18.47
N CYS A 245 21.79 -18.68 -18.11
CA CYS A 245 21.48 -17.28 -18.39
C CYS A 245 22.53 -16.37 -17.73
N ARG A 246 23.00 -15.35 -18.45
CA ARG A 246 23.96 -14.36 -17.91
C ARG A 246 23.43 -12.93 -18.00
N THR A 247 22.62 -12.64 -19.01
CA THR A 247 22.03 -11.30 -19.22
C THR A 247 20.53 -11.29 -18.92
N LEU A 248 19.98 -10.08 -18.72
CA LEU A 248 18.53 -9.89 -18.61
C LEU A 248 17.79 -10.39 -19.87
N ALA A 249 18.37 -10.15 -21.06
CA ALA A 249 17.81 -10.63 -22.31
C ALA A 249 17.74 -12.17 -22.38
N ASP A 250 18.71 -12.87 -21.78
CA ASP A 250 18.67 -14.34 -21.71
C ASP A 250 17.59 -14.83 -20.76
N ALA A 251 17.45 -14.18 -19.60
CA ALA A 251 16.45 -14.53 -18.60
C ALA A 251 15.02 -14.35 -19.11
N LEU A 252 14.76 -13.30 -19.89
CA LEU A 252 13.43 -12.96 -20.40
C LEU A 252 12.90 -13.89 -21.51
N LYS A 253 13.77 -14.68 -22.15
CA LYS A 253 13.35 -15.63 -23.19
C LYS A 253 12.38 -16.66 -22.62
N GLY A 254 11.14 -16.64 -23.10
CA GLY A 254 10.05 -17.51 -22.65
C GLY A 254 9.66 -17.29 -21.18
N ALA A 255 9.93 -16.12 -20.60
CA ALA A 255 9.44 -15.76 -19.28
C ALA A 255 7.95 -15.41 -19.34
N ASP A 256 7.19 -15.80 -18.32
CA ASP A 256 5.77 -15.48 -18.19
C ASP A 256 5.53 -14.12 -17.54
N VAL A 257 6.39 -13.79 -16.57
CA VAL A 257 6.27 -12.61 -15.73
C VAL A 257 7.61 -11.89 -15.70
N PHE A 258 7.59 -10.59 -15.95
CA PHE A 258 8.69 -9.68 -15.67
C PHE A 258 8.29 -8.74 -14.53
N THR A 259 9.18 -8.57 -13.56
CA THR A 259 8.99 -7.64 -12.42
C THR A 259 10.24 -6.77 -12.26
N GLY A 260 10.15 -5.55 -12.77
CA GLY A 260 11.17 -4.51 -12.72
C GLY A 260 11.04 -3.65 -11.48
N LEU A 261 12.11 -3.62 -10.68
CA LEU A 261 12.31 -2.81 -9.48
C LEU A 261 13.74 -2.25 -9.52
N SER A 262 14.06 -1.61 -10.63
CA SER A 262 15.44 -1.29 -11.04
C SER A 262 15.56 0.13 -11.60
N GLY A 263 16.28 0.29 -12.72
CA GLY A 263 16.54 1.57 -13.37
C GLY A 263 15.81 1.69 -14.71
N PRO A 264 15.70 2.93 -15.23
CA PRO A 264 14.92 3.22 -16.42
C PRO A 264 15.52 2.61 -17.68
N ASN A 265 14.66 2.32 -18.66
CA ASN A 265 15.02 1.95 -20.05
C ASN A 265 15.99 0.75 -20.17
N CYS A 266 15.95 -0.20 -19.23
CA CYS A 266 16.80 -1.38 -19.24
C CYS A 266 16.19 -2.58 -20.00
N VAL A 267 14.90 -2.50 -20.38
CA VAL A 267 14.19 -3.53 -21.14
C VAL A 267 13.86 -3.01 -22.54
N THR A 268 14.20 -3.77 -23.58
CA THR A 268 13.93 -3.41 -24.98
C THR A 268 12.70 -4.13 -25.53
N LYS A 269 12.16 -3.64 -26.66
CA LYS A 269 11.05 -4.28 -27.38
C LYS A 269 11.40 -5.72 -27.79
N GLU A 270 12.65 -5.98 -28.16
CA GLU A 270 13.13 -7.31 -28.56
C GLU A 270 13.09 -8.28 -27.39
N MET A 271 13.46 -7.83 -26.18
CA MET A 271 13.35 -8.65 -24.97
C MET A 271 11.88 -8.99 -24.68
N VAL A 272 10.98 -8.01 -24.76
CA VAL A 272 9.54 -8.21 -24.55
C VAL A 272 8.94 -9.16 -25.60
N ARG A 273 9.33 -9.05 -26.87
CA ARG A 273 8.92 -10.00 -27.92
C ARG A 273 9.38 -11.44 -27.64
N SER A 274 10.48 -11.62 -26.90
CA SER A 274 11.01 -12.96 -26.58
C SER A 274 10.30 -13.65 -25.41
N MET A 275 9.44 -12.96 -24.68
CA MET A 275 8.66 -13.51 -23.56
C MET A 275 7.57 -14.48 -24.05
N ALA A 276 7.00 -15.27 -23.14
CA ALA A 276 5.90 -16.20 -23.43
C ALA A 276 4.61 -15.48 -23.89
N ASP A 277 3.62 -16.24 -24.37
CA ASP A 277 2.27 -15.74 -24.70
C ASP A 277 1.58 -15.14 -23.46
N ASN A 278 0.79 -14.06 -23.66
CA ASN A 278 0.16 -13.29 -22.58
C ASN A 278 1.13 -12.91 -21.44
N PRO A 279 2.22 -12.19 -21.73
CA PRO A 279 3.24 -11.88 -20.74
C PRO A 279 2.69 -10.85 -19.75
N ILE A 280 3.05 -11.02 -18.49
CA ILE A 280 2.75 -10.09 -17.42
C ILE A 280 4.00 -9.24 -17.21
N ILE A 281 3.90 -7.92 -17.39
CA ILE A 281 5.04 -7.00 -17.38
C ILE A 281 4.78 -5.93 -16.33
N PHE A 282 5.46 -6.02 -15.19
CA PHE A 282 5.44 -4.99 -14.16
C PHE A 282 6.72 -4.17 -14.25
N ALA A 283 6.65 -2.96 -14.83
CA ALA A 283 7.78 -2.04 -14.99
C ALA A 283 7.62 -0.88 -13.99
N MET A 284 8.11 -1.07 -12.77
CA MET A 284 7.76 -0.24 -11.61
C MET A 284 8.87 0.73 -11.19
N ALA A 285 9.96 0.85 -11.95
CA ALA A 285 10.93 1.92 -11.71
C ALA A 285 10.26 3.31 -11.85
N ASN A 286 10.67 4.23 -10.97
CA ASN A 286 10.18 5.61 -10.93
C ASN A 286 11.35 6.60 -11.00
N PRO A 287 11.17 7.78 -11.63
CA PRO A 287 9.97 8.22 -12.35
C PRO A 287 9.81 7.57 -13.74
N ASP A 288 10.90 7.02 -14.27
CA ASP A 288 10.97 6.41 -15.60
C ASP A 288 11.04 4.87 -15.48
N PRO A 289 10.13 4.13 -16.13
CA PRO A 289 10.04 2.68 -16.00
C PRO A 289 11.15 1.95 -16.78
N GLU A 290 11.31 0.65 -16.51
CA GLU A 290 12.24 -0.22 -17.24
C GLU A 290 11.97 -0.28 -18.75
N ILE A 291 10.70 -0.14 -19.14
CA ILE A 291 10.20 0.04 -20.50
C ILE A 291 8.92 0.87 -20.43
N SER A 292 8.67 1.75 -21.41
CA SER A 292 7.42 2.51 -21.48
C SER A 292 6.22 1.59 -21.74
N TYR A 293 5.03 2.02 -21.30
CA TYR A 293 3.78 1.27 -21.54
C TYR A 293 3.53 1.07 -23.03
N GLU A 294 3.76 2.13 -23.81
CA GLU A 294 3.59 2.21 -25.25
C GLU A 294 4.53 1.26 -25.97
N ASP A 295 5.81 1.21 -25.56
CA ASP A 295 6.79 0.32 -26.18
C ASP A 295 6.53 -1.14 -25.83
N ALA A 296 6.15 -1.44 -24.59
CA ALA A 296 5.77 -2.78 -24.17
C ALA A 296 4.52 -3.27 -24.93
N LYS A 297 3.48 -2.43 -25.02
CA LYS A 297 2.24 -2.76 -25.74
C LYS A 297 2.46 -2.88 -27.25
N ALA A 298 3.31 -2.04 -27.83
CA ALA A 298 3.68 -2.13 -29.25
C ALA A 298 4.52 -3.39 -29.55
N ALA A 299 5.35 -3.84 -28.60
CA ALA A 299 6.11 -5.08 -28.73
C ALA A 299 5.21 -6.31 -28.57
N ARG A 300 4.26 -6.28 -27.62
CA ARG A 300 3.35 -7.37 -27.28
C ARG A 300 1.94 -6.83 -26.96
N PRO A 301 1.03 -6.76 -27.96
CA PRO A 301 -0.33 -6.28 -27.75
C PRO A 301 -1.12 -7.09 -26.73
N ASP A 302 -0.77 -8.37 -26.57
CA ASP A 302 -1.33 -9.32 -25.61
C ASP A 302 -0.66 -9.25 -24.22
N ALA A 303 0.20 -8.27 -23.95
CA ALA A 303 0.77 -8.09 -22.62
C ALA A 303 -0.26 -7.50 -21.64
N ILE A 304 -0.18 -7.93 -20.38
CA ILE A 304 -0.82 -7.28 -19.23
C ILE A 304 0.29 -6.46 -18.55
N ILE A 305 0.16 -5.14 -18.57
CA ILE A 305 1.24 -4.23 -18.19
C ILE A 305 0.82 -3.42 -16.97
N ALA A 306 1.68 -3.37 -15.97
CA ALA A 306 1.54 -2.46 -14.83
C ALA A 306 2.82 -1.64 -14.63
N THR A 307 2.67 -0.41 -14.17
CA THR A 307 3.80 0.51 -13.94
C THR A 307 3.63 1.25 -12.61
N GLY A 308 4.65 1.98 -12.17
CA GLY A 308 4.54 2.88 -11.02
C GLY A 308 3.78 4.19 -11.32
N ARG A 309 3.53 4.49 -12.60
CA ARG A 309 3.05 5.80 -13.04
C ARG A 309 1.54 5.92 -13.00
N SER A 310 1.05 7.10 -12.62
CA SER A 310 -0.38 7.40 -12.50
C SER A 310 -1.09 7.62 -13.83
N ASP A 311 -0.35 7.85 -14.90
CA ASP A 311 -0.87 8.01 -16.27
C ASP A 311 -0.95 6.69 -17.05
N CYS A 312 -0.53 5.57 -16.45
CA CYS A 312 -0.72 4.24 -17.02
C CYS A 312 -1.97 3.54 -16.45
N PRO A 313 -2.59 2.58 -17.18
CA PRO A 313 -3.83 1.95 -16.75
C PRO A 313 -3.73 1.20 -15.41
N ASN A 314 -2.72 0.32 -15.27
CA ASN A 314 -2.50 -0.44 -14.04
C ASN A 314 -1.35 0.18 -13.25
N GLN A 315 -1.69 1.00 -12.26
CA GLN A 315 -0.69 1.63 -11.40
C GLN A 315 -0.43 0.79 -10.15
N VAL A 316 0.80 0.29 -10.00
CA VAL A 316 1.31 -0.27 -8.74
C VAL A 316 1.83 0.88 -7.90
N ASN A 317 1.04 1.31 -6.90
CA ASN A 317 1.40 2.45 -6.05
C ASN A 317 1.17 2.11 -4.58
N ASN A 318 2.21 2.23 -3.77
CA ASN A 318 2.24 1.90 -2.34
C ASN A 318 1.11 2.52 -1.52
N VAL A 319 0.52 3.65 -1.98
CA VAL A 319 -0.66 4.25 -1.36
C VAL A 319 -1.86 3.30 -1.25
N LEU A 320 -1.93 2.27 -2.10
CA LEU A 320 -2.93 1.20 -2.04
C LEU A 320 -2.69 0.21 -0.90
N CYS A 321 -1.64 0.36 -0.09
CA CYS A 321 -1.31 -0.59 0.96
C CYS A 321 -1.07 0.10 2.31
N PHE A 322 0.00 0.91 2.44
CA PHE A 322 0.46 1.36 3.76
C PHE A 322 -0.62 2.07 4.60
N PRO A 323 -1.50 2.95 4.06
CA PRO A 323 -2.50 3.59 4.92
C PRO A 323 -3.45 2.57 5.55
N PHE A 324 -3.88 1.58 4.77
CA PHE A 324 -4.96 0.69 5.13
C PHE A 324 -4.50 -0.51 5.94
N ILE A 325 -3.31 -1.06 5.64
CA ILE A 325 -2.70 -2.10 6.48
C ILE A 325 -2.41 -1.58 7.89
N PHE A 326 -1.94 -0.33 8.03
CA PHE A 326 -1.78 0.29 9.34
C PHE A 326 -3.13 0.56 10.00
N ARG A 327 -4.15 1.02 9.25
CA ARG A 327 -5.49 1.23 9.83
C ARG A 327 -6.02 -0.04 10.50
N GLY A 328 -6.00 -1.15 9.77
CA GLY A 328 -6.42 -2.44 10.28
C GLY A 328 -5.58 -2.91 11.47
N ALA A 329 -4.26 -2.73 11.41
CA ALA A 329 -3.35 -3.09 12.50
C ALA A 329 -3.56 -2.25 13.77
N LEU A 330 -3.72 -0.93 13.64
CA LEU A 330 -3.90 0.01 14.75
C LEU A 330 -5.24 -0.21 15.46
N ASP A 331 -6.32 -0.45 14.72
CA ASP A 331 -7.67 -0.59 15.28
C ASP A 331 -7.87 -1.84 16.12
N VAL A 332 -7.02 -2.85 15.94
CA VAL A 332 -6.96 -4.04 16.81
C VAL A 332 -5.76 -4.03 17.75
N ARG A 333 -5.02 -2.91 17.80
CA ARG A 333 -3.80 -2.71 18.57
C ARG A 333 -2.80 -3.85 18.36
N ALA A 334 -2.60 -4.25 17.10
CA ALA A 334 -1.73 -5.35 16.73
C ALA A 334 -0.31 -5.14 17.28
N ARG A 335 0.38 -6.23 17.63
CA ARG A 335 1.79 -6.20 18.05
C ARG A 335 2.76 -6.21 16.87
N ALA A 336 2.31 -6.69 15.71
CA ALA A 336 3.09 -6.86 14.51
C ALA A 336 2.19 -6.84 13.27
N ILE A 337 2.79 -6.63 12.10
CA ILE A 337 2.20 -6.98 10.80
C ILE A 337 2.88 -8.28 10.34
N ASN A 338 2.18 -9.41 10.42
CA ASN A 338 2.69 -10.72 10.02
C ASN A 338 2.33 -11.06 8.56
N GLU A 339 2.78 -12.22 8.07
CA GLU A 339 2.58 -12.61 6.67
C GLU A 339 1.12 -12.86 6.33
N GLU A 340 0.32 -13.39 7.27
CA GLU A 340 -1.12 -13.61 7.08
C GLU A 340 -1.87 -12.29 6.88
N MET A 341 -1.49 -11.23 7.61
CA MET A 341 -2.03 -9.89 7.42
C MET A 341 -1.67 -9.32 6.03
N LYS A 342 -0.44 -9.52 5.55
CA LYS A 342 -0.02 -9.11 4.20
C LYS A 342 -0.81 -9.85 3.12
N LEU A 343 -0.98 -11.17 3.30
CA LEU A 343 -1.77 -11.99 2.38
C LEU A 343 -3.24 -11.57 2.35
N ALA A 344 -3.81 -11.24 3.51
CA ALA A 344 -5.16 -10.72 3.61
C ALA A 344 -5.32 -9.38 2.86
N ALA A 345 -4.35 -8.47 3.00
CA ALA A 345 -4.32 -7.21 2.24
C ALA A 345 -4.23 -7.46 0.73
N THR A 346 -3.31 -8.33 0.29
CA THR A 346 -3.15 -8.70 -1.12
C THR A 346 -4.44 -9.25 -1.72
N ARG A 347 -5.10 -10.18 -1.04
CA ARG A 347 -6.36 -10.77 -1.52
C ARG A 347 -7.49 -9.74 -1.55
N ALA A 348 -7.61 -8.91 -0.51
CA ALA A 348 -8.61 -7.84 -0.47
C ALA A 348 -8.48 -6.86 -1.65
N LEU A 349 -7.25 -6.47 -2.01
CA LEU A 349 -6.99 -5.62 -3.17
C LEU A 349 -7.32 -6.34 -4.49
N ALA A 350 -6.91 -7.60 -4.62
CA ALA A 350 -7.17 -8.39 -5.82
C ALA A 350 -8.67 -8.59 -6.06
N ASP A 351 -9.42 -8.93 -5.00
CA ASP A 351 -10.87 -9.13 -5.06
C ASP A 351 -11.61 -7.82 -5.32
N LEU A 352 -11.21 -6.70 -4.68
CA LEU A 352 -11.84 -5.39 -4.91
C LEU A 352 -11.75 -4.93 -6.38
N ALA A 353 -10.67 -5.26 -7.09
CA ALA A 353 -10.54 -4.91 -8.51
C ALA A 353 -11.59 -5.58 -9.41
N LYS A 354 -12.23 -6.65 -8.93
CA LYS A 354 -13.26 -7.42 -9.65
C LYS A 354 -14.67 -6.88 -9.41
N GLU A 355 -14.84 -6.00 -8.43
CA GLU A 355 -16.10 -5.38 -8.07
C GLU A 355 -16.45 -4.19 -8.97
N ASP A 356 -17.75 -3.91 -9.10
CA ASP A 356 -18.25 -2.75 -9.85
C ASP A 356 -17.66 -1.43 -9.36
N ILE A 357 -17.18 -0.59 -10.28
CA ILE A 357 -16.43 0.62 -9.92
C ILE A 357 -17.38 1.81 -9.72
N PRO A 358 -17.31 2.53 -8.58
CA PRO A 358 -18.17 3.68 -8.32
C PRO A 358 -17.95 4.83 -9.30
N ASP A 359 -19.03 5.52 -9.67
CA ASP A 359 -19.02 6.74 -10.50
C ASP A 359 -18.04 7.81 -9.99
N SER A 360 -17.85 7.90 -8.67
CA SER A 360 -16.90 8.86 -8.07
C SER A 360 -15.46 8.57 -8.47
N VAL A 361 -15.10 7.30 -8.61
CA VAL A 361 -13.76 6.88 -9.05
C VAL A 361 -13.60 7.15 -10.53
N LEU A 362 -14.57 6.73 -11.35
CA LEU A 362 -14.60 7.01 -12.79
C LEU A 362 -14.40 8.51 -13.08
N LYS A 363 -15.18 9.36 -12.39
CA LYS A 363 -15.06 10.82 -12.50
C LYS A 363 -13.70 11.36 -12.07
N ALA A 364 -13.10 10.82 -11.00
CA ALA A 364 -11.80 11.28 -10.50
C ALA A 364 -10.66 11.03 -11.49
N TYR A 365 -10.77 9.98 -12.30
CA TYR A 365 -9.79 9.62 -13.32
C TYR A 365 -10.19 10.05 -14.75
N GLY A 366 -11.35 10.68 -14.92
CA GLY A 366 -11.83 11.14 -16.23
C GLY A 366 -12.29 10.00 -17.14
N GLU A 367 -12.61 8.84 -16.58
CA GLU A 367 -13.04 7.64 -17.29
C GLU A 367 -14.57 7.57 -17.35
N SER A 368 -15.11 7.09 -18.48
CA SER A 368 -16.55 6.84 -18.62
C SER A 368 -16.94 5.43 -18.20
N TYR A 369 -16.00 4.49 -18.28
CA TYR A 369 -16.19 3.10 -17.94
C TYR A 369 -14.84 2.45 -17.62
N LEU A 370 -14.82 1.65 -16.55
CA LEU A 370 -13.73 0.75 -16.21
C LEU A 370 -14.36 -0.56 -15.75
N SER A 371 -13.70 -1.68 -16.02
CA SER A 371 -14.07 -2.99 -15.51
C SER A 371 -12.84 -3.87 -15.43
N PHE A 372 -12.88 -4.89 -14.58
CA PHE A 372 -11.81 -5.86 -14.46
C PHE A 372 -11.35 -6.39 -15.83
N GLY A 373 -10.05 -6.31 -16.09
CA GLY A 373 -9.48 -6.66 -17.38
C GLY A 373 -8.01 -6.27 -17.50
N ARG A 374 -7.45 -6.42 -18.71
CA ARG A 374 -6.00 -6.23 -18.96
C ARG A 374 -5.50 -4.83 -18.59
N ASP A 375 -6.37 -3.84 -18.68
CA ASP A 375 -6.08 -2.43 -18.37
C ASP A 375 -6.64 -2.00 -17.00
N TYR A 376 -7.19 -2.93 -16.22
CA TYR A 376 -7.67 -2.73 -14.84
C TYR A 376 -7.55 -4.02 -14.02
N ILE A 377 -6.38 -4.24 -13.40
CA ILE A 377 -6.10 -5.40 -12.52
C ILE A 377 -5.95 -5.01 -11.03
N LEU A 378 -6.00 -3.72 -10.72
CA LEU A 378 -5.89 -3.17 -9.38
C LEU A 378 -6.93 -2.06 -9.18
N PRO A 379 -7.45 -1.87 -7.96
CA PRO A 379 -8.25 -0.69 -7.64
C PRO A 379 -7.41 0.58 -7.82
N LYS A 380 -8.07 1.70 -8.09
CA LYS A 380 -7.37 2.98 -8.21
C LYS A 380 -7.08 3.57 -6.82
N PRO A 381 -5.97 4.30 -6.63
CA PRO A 381 -5.64 4.96 -5.35
C PRO A 381 -6.76 5.81 -4.72
N LEU A 382 -7.55 6.51 -5.54
CA LEU A 382 -8.65 7.33 -5.04
C LEU A 382 -9.96 6.55 -4.86
N ASP A 383 -9.94 5.22 -4.97
CA ASP A 383 -11.10 4.39 -4.66
C ASP A 383 -11.31 4.33 -3.14
N PRO A 384 -12.38 4.96 -2.61
CA PRO A 384 -12.60 5.02 -1.16
C PRO A 384 -12.92 3.64 -0.56
N ARG A 385 -13.22 2.63 -1.40
CA ARG A 385 -13.53 1.28 -0.92
C ARG A 385 -12.30 0.53 -0.44
N VAL A 386 -11.08 0.93 -0.85
CA VAL A 386 -9.85 0.26 -0.41
C VAL A 386 -9.78 0.22 1.13
N LEU A 387 -10.13 1.32 1.80
CA LEU A 387 -10.24 1.38 3.27
C LEU A 387 -11.19 0.32 3.84
N LEU A 388 -12.34 0.10 3.19
CA LEU A 388 -13.40 -0.80 3.66
C LEU A 388 -13.11 -2.28 3.36
N TRP A 389 -12.16 -2.55 2.48
CA TRP A 389 -11.77 -3.90 2.07
C TRP A 389 -10.50 -4.35 2.78
N GLU A 390 -9.45 -3.55 2.69
CA GLU A 390 -8.12 -3.93 3.18
C GLU A 390 -8.03 -3.85 4.71
N ALA A 391 -8.44 -2.75 5.33
CA ALA A 391 -8.30 -2.59 6.78
C ALA A 391 -9.09 -3.67 7.57
N PRO A 392 -10.35 -4.01 7.24
CA PRO A 392 -11.06 -5.11 7.89
C PRO A 392 -10.43 -6.48 7.63
N ALA A 393 -9.89 -6.74 6.43
CA ALA A 393 -9.21 -8.00 6.14
C ALA A 393 -7.94 -8.16 6.99
N VAL A 394 -7.17 -7.08 7.12
CA VAL A 394 -5.97 -7.02 7.95
C VAL A 394 -6.31 -7.16 9.43
N ALA A 395 -7.31 -6.43 9.93
CA ALA A 395 -7.78 -6.52 11.31
C ALA A 395 -8.24 -7.95 11.65
N LYS A 396 -8.99 -8.58 10.73
CA LYS A 396 -9.41 -9.99 10.86
C LYS A 396 -8.21 -10.93 10.97
N ALA A 397 -7.26 -10.84 10.05
CA ALA A 397 -6.05 -11.69 10.08
C ALA A 397 -5.22 -11.48 11.35
N ALA A 398 -5.11 -10.24 11.84
CA ALA A 398 -4.43 -9.93 13.09
C ALA A 398 -5.12 -10.58 14.31
N MET A 399 -6.46 -10.59 14.32
CA MET A 399 -7.26 -11.26 15.36
C MET A 399 -7.11 -12.78 15.30
N GLU A 400 -7.18 -13.37 14.09
CA GLU A 400 -7.09 -14.81 13.87
C GLU A 400 -5.72 -15.39 14.22
N THR A 401 -4.65 -14.64 13.92
CA THR A 401 -3.27 -15.05 14.24
C THR A 401 -2.84 -14.73 15.68
N GLY A 402 -3.70 -14.05 16.45
CA GLY A 402 -3.44 -13.71 17.86
C GLY A 402 -2.44 -12.58 18.08
N VAL A 403 -2.05 -11.83 17.04
CA VAL A 403 -1.18 -10.65 17.18
C VAL A 403 -1.96 -9.40 17.61
N ALA A 404 -3.28 -9.39 17.44
CA ALA A 404 -4.19 -8.35 17.97
C ALA A 404 -4.25 -8.37 19.51
N ARG A 405 -4.32 -7.19 20.14
CA ARG A 405 -4.54 -7.09 21.59
C ARG A 405 -6.01 -6.98 21.97
N ILE A 406 -6.85 -6.53 21.04
CA ILE A 406 -8.30 -6.44 21.23
C ILE A 406 -9.02 -7.13 20.09
N GLN A 407 -10.25 -7.58 20.38
CA GLN A 407 -11.14 -8.18 19.41
C GLN A 407 -12.24 -7.17 19.08
N ILE A 408 -12.56 -7.03 17.79
CA ILE A 408 -13.58 -6.09 17.31
C ILE A 408 -14.62 -6.83 16.45
N ASP A 409 -15.84 -6.31 16.46
CA ASP A 409 -16.90 -6.73 15.55
C ASP A 409 -16.62 -6.12 14.16
N LEU A 410 -16.34 -6.98 13.18
CA LEU A 410 -15.91 -6.55 11.83
C LEU A 410 -17.00 -5.79 11.07
N ASP A 411 -18.27 -6.06 11.34
CA ASP A 411 -19.38 -5.35 10.69
C ASP A 411 -19.50 -3.94 11.25
N LYS A 412 -19.48 -3.80 12.59
CA LYS A 412 -19.43 -2.49 13.25
C LYS A 412 -18.16 -1.71 12.91
N TYR A 413 -17.06 -2.42 12.67
CA TYR A 413 -15.81 -1.81 12.29
C TYR A 413 -15.87 -1.20 10.88
N ARG A 414 -16.39 -1.94 9.89
CA ARG A 414 -16.64 -1.42 8.53
C ARG A 414 -17.53 -0.19 8.57
N GLU A 415 -18.61 -0.26 9.33
CA GLU A 415 -19.52 0.84 9.60
C GLU A 415 -18.81 2.09 10.17
N HIS A 416 -17.85 1.90 11.06
CA HIS A 416 -17.03 3.00 11.61
C HIS A 416 -16.11 3.59 10.53
N LEU A 417 -15.45 2.77 9.73
CA LEU A 417 -14.58 3.22 8.64
C LEU A 417 -15.34 4.02 7.57
N GLU A 418 -16.60 3.68 7.30
CA GLU A 418 -17.45 4.46 6.39
C GLU A 418 -17.69 5.89 6.87
N ILE A 419 -17.80 6.09 8.19
CA ILE A 419 -17.94 7.43 8.80
C ILE A 419 -16.68 8.25 8.60
N LEU A 420 -15.49 7.63 8.71
CA LEU A 420 -14.20 8.29 8.48
C LEU A 420 -14.05 8.84 7.05
N LEU A 421 -14.71 8.21 6.06
CA LEU A 421 -14.70 8.67 4.66
C LEU A 421 -15.52 9.96 4.42
N GLY A 422 -16.25 10.46 5.44
CA GLY A 422 -16.75 11.83 5.48
C GLY A 422 -18.18 12.01 6.03
N LYS A 423 -18.45 13.22 6.57
CA LYS A 423 -19.73 13.61 7.18
C LYS A 423 -20.96 13.46 6.28
N SER A 424 -20.80 13.56 4.95
CA SER A 424 -21.91 13.33 4.02
C SER A 424 -22.35 11.86 4.00
N ARG A 425 -21.41 10.91 4.17
CA ARG A 425 -21.71 9.49 4.29
C ARG A 425 -22.34 9.15 5.63
N GLU A 426 -21.93 9.80 6.71
CA GLU A 426 -22.58 9.67 8.02
C GLU A 426 -24.07 10.06 7.96
N ILE A 427 -24.40 11.18 7.31
CA ILE A 427 -25.80 11.59 7.09
C ILE A 427 -26.56 10.61 6.20
N MET A 428 -25.95 10.19 5.07
CA MET A 428 -26.57 9.19 4.18
C MET A 428 -26.80 7.86 4.88
N ARG A 429 -25.92 7.46 5.81
CA ARG A 429 -26.05 6.24 6.59
C ARG A 429 -27.23 6.26 7.54
N VAL A 430 -27.49 7.38 8.22
CA VAL A 430 -28.71 7.54 9.03
C VAL A 430 -29.96 7.35 8.17
N ILE A 431 -29.95 7.86 6.94
CA ILE A 431 -31.05 7.71 5.97
C ILE A 431 -31.16 6.25 5.50
N ILE A 432 -30.06 5.61 5.13
CA ILE A 432 -30.00 4.23 4.65
C ILE A 432 -30.46 3.25 5.75
N ASN A 433 -29.98 3.37 6.98
CA ASN A 433 -30.38 2.50 8.09
C ASN A 433 -31.88 2.63 8.39
N LYS A 434 -32.43 3.85 8.29
CA LYS A 434 -33.87 4.07 8.43
C LYS A 434 -34.66 3.43 7.29
N ALA A 435 -34.13 3.43 6.07
CA ALA A 435 -34.74 2.76 4.92
C ALA A 435 -34.71 1.23 5.07
N LYS A 436 -33.58 0.65 5.49
CA LYS A 436 -33.43 -0.80 5.76
C LYS A 436 -34.39 -1.32 6.83
N ALA A 437 -34.72 -0.50 7.84
CA ALA A 437 -35.67 -0.87 8.89
C ALA A 437 -37.12 -1.02 8.39
N ALA A 438 -37.47 -0.38 7.26
CA ALA A 438 -38.79 -0.48 6.64
C ALA A 438 -38.70 -0.38 5.10
N PRO A 439 -38.15 -1.41 4.42
CA PRO A 439 -37.87 -1.36 2.98
C PRO A 439 -39.14 -1.06 2.18
N LYS A 440 -39.07 -0.06 1.30
CA LYS A 440 -40.19 0.35 0.44
C LYS A 440 -40.01 -0.19 -0.98
N ARG A 441 -41.09 -0.23 -1.76
CA ARG A 441 -41.03 -0.50 -3.20
C ARG A 441 -40.75 0.82 -3.93
N ILE A 442 -39.72 0.87 -4.76
CA ILE A 442 -39.33 2.07 -5.52
C ILE A 442 -39.44 1.75 -7.00
N VAL A 443 -40.25 2.51 -7.73
CA VAL A 443 -40.40 2.34 -9.19
C VAL A 443 -39.37 3.22 -9.89
N PHE A 444 -38.56 2.61 -10.75
CA PHE A 444 -37.61 3.29 -11.63
C PHE A 444 -38.12 3.20 -13.07
N PRO A 445 -38.65 4.30 -13.63
CA PRO A 445 -39.20 4.32 -14.98
C PRO A 445 -38.15 4.25 -16.09
N GLU A 446 -36.87 4.48 -15.77
CA GLU A 446 -35.74 4.36 -16.69
C GLU A 446 -35.00 3.03 -16.50
N GLY A 447 -35.74 1.91 -16.47
CA GLY A 447 -35.22 0.59 -16.14
C GLY A 447 -34.21 0.02 -17.14
N GLU A 448 -34.10 0.60 -18.34
CA GLU A 448 -33.10 0.25 -19.34
C GLU A 448 -31.76 0.98 -19.14
N GLU A 449 -31.72 2.03 -18.30
CA GLU A 449 -30.50 2.82 -18.07
C GLU A 449 -29.51 2.09 -17.18
N SER A 450 -28.28 1.88 -17.66
CA SER A 450 -27.23 1.14 -16.93
C SER A 450 -26.95 1.67 -15.51
N LYS A 451 -27.14 2.97 -15.30
CA LYS A 451 -26.98 3.60 -13.98
C LYS A 451 -28.10 3.22 -13.02
N ILE A 452 -29.33 3.13 -13.52
CA ILE A 452 -30.52 2.73 -12.76
C ILE A 452 -30.45 1.24 -12.44
N LEU A 453 -29.98 0.43 -13.38
CA LEU A 453 -29.73 -1.00 -13.17
C LEU A 453 -28.71 -1.23 -12.04
N ARG A 454 -27.54 -0.57 -12.11
CA ARG A 454 -26.51 -0.66 -11.06
C ARG A 454 -27.02 -0.16 -9.71
N ALA A 455 -27.72 0.97 -9.67
CA ALA A 455 -28.31 1.49 -8.44
C ALA A 455 -29.35 0.53 -7.85
N SER A 456 -30.16 -0.10 -8.70
CA SER A 456 -31.17 -1.08 -8.27
C SER A 456 -30.53 -2.35 -7.70
N GLN A 457 -29.43 -2.82 -8.28
CA GLN A 457 -28.66 -3.95 -7.77
C GLN A 457 -28.11 -3.63 -6.37
N ILE A 458 -27.47 -2.46 -6.19
CA ILE A 458 -26.97 -2.01 -4.88
C ILE A 458 -28.11 -1.93 -3.85
N ILE A 459 -29.27 -1.37 -4.24
CA ILE A 459 -30.45 -1.27 -3.36
C ILE A 459 -30.92 -2.66 -2.87
N LEU A 460 -30.89 -3.66 -3.75
CA LEU A 460 -31.25 -5.05 -3.45
C LEU A 460 -30.20 -5.71 -2.54
N ASP A 461 -28.93 -5.66 -2.91
CA ASP A 461 -27.83 -6.31 -2.21
C ASP A 461 -27.69 -5.78 -0.78
N GLU A 462 -27.82 -4.46 -0.63
CA GLU A 462 -27.78 -3.81 0.67
C GLU A 462 -29.10 -3.88 1.45
N LYS A 463 -30.17 -4.46 0.88
CA LYS A 463 -31.51 -4.58 1.48
C LYS A 463 -32.15 -3.24 1.87
N ILE A 464 -31.90 -2.20 1.08
CA ILE A 464 -32.39 -0.83 1.34
C ILE A 464 -33.86 -0.70 0.98
N ALA A 465 -34.26 -1.25 -0.17
CA ALA A 465 -35.60 -1.16 -0.74
C ALA A 465 -35.81 -2.28 -1.78
N VAL A 466 -37.01 -2.35 -2.37
CA VAL A 466 -37.35 -3.27 -3.46
C VAL A 466 -37.53 -2.46 -4.76
N PRO A 467 -36.53 -2.40 -5.65
CA PRO A 467 -36.65 -1.69 -6.91
C PRO A 467 -37.63 -2.43 -7.85
N ILE A 468 -38.41 -1.67 -8.61
CA ILE A 468 -39.26 -2.13 -9.70
C ILE A 468 -38.80 -1.35 -10.92
N LEU A 469 -38.16 -2.05 -11.85
CA LEU A 469 -37.73 -1.48 -13.11
C LEU A 469 -38.90 -1.51 -14.10
N LEU A 470 -39.18 -0.38 -14.74
CA LEU A 470 -40.08 -0.29 -15.89
C LEU A 470 -39.23 0.14 -17.09
N GLY A 471 -39.47 -0.47 -18.24
CA GLY A 471 -38.60 -0.34 -19.42
C GLY A 471 -38.54 -1.66 -20.12
#